data_AF-A0A2S7SWA1-F1
#
_entry.id   AF-A0A2S7SWA1-F1
#
_cell.length_a   1.000
_cell.length_b   1.000
_cell.length_c   1.000
_cell.angle_alpha   90.00
_cell.angle_beta   90.00
_cell.angle_gamma   90.00
#
_symmetry.space_group_name_H-M   'P 1'
#
loop_
_entity.id
_entity.type
_entity.pdbx_description
1 polymer ?
#
loop_
_entity_poly.entity_id
_entity_poly.type
_entity_poly.pdbx_seq_one_letter_code
_entity_poly.pdbx_strand_id
1 'polypeptide(L)'
;MNNMRLRRILWGVLSLLLIGTGNQLLAQQIINTFAGSGKVGYNGEGVKATEAKLDGPVASATDNEGNLYEADYNGNRVRKITKEGIIITIAGTGQHGFTKDGRRAIDANLGKPSGIVVDKDGNVYFSERDNNCVRKIDKNGILTNIVGDYTSGFSGNGCEAITCQLQAPGALAMDKDGNLYIADCDNNSVRKVDAKGFIYAYAGNGFGAGTGTGGYSGDGGKAIAAKLNQPTSIAFDKDGNLFISDCFNHSIRKVNKQGIISTVAGTGVSGYNGEGAAATRSQLSYPSAVAVDNKGNIFIADNGNFRIRKVDTTGTIATITGNGTQGASGDSGIAGNAMIGKTTFLTFGTSGELYFGDYLESRIRVIAETRVDNITNVPACKASGNHVSAGSTSASVGGSVQ
;
A
#
# COMPACT_ATOMS: atom_id res chain seq x y z
N MET A 1 40.02 43.10 -37.26
CA MET A 1 40.90 41.98 -36.88
C MET A 1 40.80 41.79 -35.37
N ASN A 2 40.25 40.63 -35.01
CA ASN A 2 40.53 39.79 -33.83
C ASN A 2 40.46 40.32 -32.37
N ASN A 3 39.68 39.51 -31.64
CA ASN A 3 39.84 39.00 -30.27
C ASN A 3 39.15 39.79 -29.13
N MET A 4 37.99 39.34 -28.62
CA MET A 4 37.66 38.14 -27.80
C MET A 4 37.78 38.43 -26.29
N ARG A 5 36.72 38.04 -25.55
CA ARG A 5 36.60 37.87 -24.07
C ARG A 5 36.20 39.15 -23.29
N LEU A 6 35.29 39.16 -22.31
CA LEU A 6 34.63 38.12 -21.49
C LEU A 6 33.50 38.77 -20.63
N ARG A 7 32.42 38.01 -20.36
CA ARG A 7 31.59 37.92 -19.11
C ARG A 7 30.66 39.09 -18.67
N ARG A 8 29.32 38.88 -18.64
CA ARG A 8 28.44 38.31 -17.55
C ARG A 8 28.16 39.37 -16.47
N ILE A 9 26.96 39.71 -15.96
CA ILE A 9 25.65 39.09 -15.61
C ILE A 9 24.62 40.26 -15.56
N LEU A 10 23.31 40.14 -15.79
CA LEU A 10 22.25 39.98 -14.76
C LEU A 10 20.84 40.21 -15.38
N TRP A 11 19.83 39.67 -14.70
CA TRP A 11 18.37 39.80 -14.86
C TRP A 11 17.64 38.70 -15.63
N GLY A 12 16.74 38.04 -14.90
CA GLY A 12 15.80 37.08 -15.40
C GLY A 12 14.44 37.67 -15.77
N VAL A 13 13.51 36.73 -15.91
CA VAL A 13 12.06 36.84 -16.13
C VAL A 13 11.62 36.97 -17.60
N LEU A 14 10.82 35.95 -17.98
CA LEU A 14 9.90 35.84 -19.11
C LEU A 14 10.44 35.93 -20.53
N SER A 15 10.40 34.81 -21.24
CA SER A 15 9.98 34.76 -22.65
C SER A 15 9.44 33.36 -22.96
N LEU A 16 8.12 33.25 -23.02
CA LEU A 16 7.42 32.18 -23.73
C LEU A 16 7.91 32.17 -25.19
N LEU A 17 8.27 31.01 -25.71
CA LEU A 17 8.20 30.73 -27.15
C LEU A 17 7.33 29.48 -27.35
N LEU A 18 6.12 29.72 -27.82
CA LEU A 18 5.16 28.70 -28.25
C LEU A 18 5.27 28.62 -29.78
N ILE A 19 5.80 27.52 -30.32
CA ILE A 19 5.53 27.09 -31.70
C ILE A 19 5.59 25.56 -31.75
N GLY A 20 4.50 24.92 -32.21
CA GLY A 20 4.56 23.60 -32.83
C GLY A 20 3.79 22.46 -32.15
N THR A 21 2.56 22.26 -32.65
CA THR A 21 1.81 20.98 -32.77
C THR A 21 1.41 20.20 -31.51
N GLY A 22 0.11 20.28 -31.22
CA GLY A 22 -0.63 19.28 -30.44
C GLY A 22 -0.75 19.62 -28.96
N ASN A 23 -1.92 20.08 -28.53
CA ASN A 23 -2.35 19.95 -27.14
C ASN A 23 -2.48 18.44 -26.83
N GLN A 24 -1.36 17.78 -26.59
CA GLN A 24 -1.33 16.57 -25.78
C GLN A 24 -1.58 17.05 -24.35
N LEU A 25 -2.85 17.12 -23.95
CA LEU A 25 -3.22 17.25 -22.54
C LEU A 25 -2.51 16.12 -21.78
N LEU A 26 -1.49 16.47 -21.01
CA LEU A 26 -0.75 15.48 -20.21
C LEU A 26 -1.73 14.84 -19.23
N ALA A 27 -1.94 13.53 -19.34
CA ALA A 27 -2.67 12.78 -18.33
C ALA A 27 -2.00 13.03 -16.98
N GLN A 28 -2.78 13.47 -15.99
CA GLN A 28 -2.29 13.68 -14.64
C GLN A 28 -2.79 12.56 -13.74
N GLN A 29 -1.93 12.12 -12.84
CA GLN A 29 -2.32 11.21 -11.77
C GLN A 29 -3.02 12.02 -10.68
N ILE A 30 -4.29 11.70 -10.45
CA ILE A 30 -5.11 12.31 -9.41
C ILE A 30 -5.25 11.33 -8.25
N ILE A 31 -5.18 11.86 -7.03
CA ILE A 31 -5.38 11.09 -5.80
C ILE A 31 -6.75 11.40 -5.20
N ASN A 32 -7.46 10.38 -4.74
CA ASN A 32 -8.74 10.54 -4.04
C ASN A 32 -8.85 9.56 -2.88
N THR A 33 -9.71 9.87 -1.91
CA THR A 33 -10.19 8.89 -0.95
C THR A 33 -11.16 7.93 -1.63
N PHE A 34 -10.86 6.64 -1.59
CA PHE A 34 -11.71 5.56 -2.09
C PHE A 34 -12.64 5.03 -1.00
N ALA A 35 -12.12 4.84 0.22
CA ALA A 35 -12.90 4.43 1.38
C ALA A 35 -12.33 5.03 2.67
N GLY A 36 -13.17 5.11 3.70
CA GLY A 36 -12.81 5.67 5.00
C GLY A 36 -13.06 7.18 5.10
N SER A 37 -13.69 7.59 6.19
CA SER A 37 -14.07 8.98 6.47
C SER A 37 -12.96 9.80 7.13
N GLY A 38 -11.81 9.18 7.44
CA GLY A 38 -10.79 9.77 8.29
C GLY A 38 -11.07 9.67 9.80
N LYS A 39 -12.11 8.92 10.19
CA LYS A 39 -12.44 8.67 11.60
C LYS A 39 -12.28 7.19 11.90
N VAL A 40 -11.56 6.90 12.98
CA VAL A 40 -11.38 5.55 13.52
C VAL A 40 -12.72 4.95 13.96
N GLY A 41 -12.91 3.65 13.69
CA GLY A 41 -13.97 2.83 14.27
C GLY A 41 -14.88 2.19 13.23
N TYR A 42 -16.15 1.94 13.62
CA TYR A 42 -17.15 1.30 12.78
C TYR A 42 -18.51 2.04 12.91
N ASN A 43 -19.23 2.22 11.80
CA ASN A 43 -20.48 2.98 11.74
C ASN A 43 -21.63 2.26 11.01
N GLY A 44 -21.59 0.93 10.94
CA GLY A 44 -22.66 0.13 10.35
C GLY A 44 -22.32 -0.48 9.00
N GLU A 45 -23.25 -1.29 8.51
CA GLU A 45 -23.18 -2.01 7.22
C GLU A 45 -23.89 -1.24 6.11
N GLY A 46 -23.44 -1.45 4.88
CA GLY A 46 -24.13 -0.94 3.68
C GLY A 46 -24.03 0.58 3.49
N VAL A 47 -23.13 1.24 4.24
CA VAL A 47 -22.85 2.67 4.07
C VAL A 47 -21.97 2.91 2.85
N LYS A 48 -21.96 4.16 2.37
CA LYS A 48 -21.02 4.57 1.32
C LYS A 48 -19.57 4.41 1.83
N ALA A 49 -18.70 3.83 1.02
CA ALA A 49 -17.34 3.51 1.42
C ALA A 49 -16.55 4.73 1.89
N THR A 50 -16.74 5.90 1.26
CA THR A 50 -16.10 7.17 1.64
C THR A 50 -16.57 7.74 2.99
N GLU A 51 -17.72 7.28 3.49
CA GLU A 51 -18.32 7.72 4.76
C GLU A 51 -18.11 6.69 5.89
N ALA A 52 -17.60 5.51 5.54
CA ALA A 52 -17.32 4.46 6.49
C ALA A 52 -16.27 4.90 7.50
N LYS A 53 -16.40 4.45 8.75
CA LYS A 53 -15.26 4.45 9.67
C LYS A 53 -14.47 3.16 9.43
N LEU A 54 -13.15 3.28 9.46
CA LEU A 54 -12.18 2.19 9.36
C LEU A 54 -11.20 2.33 10.51
N ASP A 55 -10.65 1.23 11.02
CA ASP A 55 -9.73 1.20 12.13
C ASP A 55 -8.43 0.46 11.76
N GLY A 56 -7.63 1.17 10.96
CA GLY A 56 -6.33 0.68 10.48
C GLY A 56 -6.46 -0.34 9.34
N PRO A 57 -6.88 0.06 8.13
CA PRO A 57 -6.84 -0.82 6.97
C PRO A 57 -5.39 -1.18 6.62
N VAL A 58 -5.04 -2.47 6.60
CA VAL A 58 -3.63 -2.92 6.43
C VAL A 58 -3.38 -3.76 5.18
N ALA A 59 -4.41 -4.30 4.55
CA ALA A 59 -4.30 -5.01 3.29
C ALA A 59 -5.54 -4.83 2.44
N SER A 60 -5.37 -4.96 1.12
CA SER A 60 -6.50 -5.10 0.20
C SER A 60 -6.23 -6.07 -0.94
N ALA A 61 -7.30 -6.54 -1.55
CA ALA A 61 -7.28 -7.34 -2.77
C ALA A 61 -8.49 -6.98 -3.63
N THR A 62 -8.34 -7.06 -4.95
CA THR A 62 -9.42 -6.82 -5.91
C THR A 62 -9.90 -8.14 -6.51
N ASP A 63 -11.18 -8.22 -6.82
CA ASP A 63 -11.71 -9.30 -7.66
C ASP A 63 -11.88 -8.83 -9.12
N ASN A 64 -12.20 -9.78 -10.00
CA ASN A 64 -12.41 -9.50 -11.43
C ASN A 64 -13.72 -8.73 -11.72
N GLU A 65 -14.58 -8.55 -10.72
CA GLU A 65 -15.83 -7.80 -10.83
C GLU A 65 -15.65 -6.31 -10.47
N GLY A 66 -14.46 -5.92 -10.01
CA GLY A 66 -14.13 -4.55 -9.61
C GLY A 66 -14.47 -4.25 -8.15
N ASN A 67 -14.72 -5.26 -7.33
CA ASN A 67 -14.84 -5.07 -5.88
C ASN A 67 -13.45 -5.04 -5.23
N LEU A 68 -13.32 -4.33 -4.12
CA LEU A 68 -12.12 -4.30 -3.28
C LEU A 68 -12.43 -4.89 -1.91
N TYR A 69 -11.62 -5.82 -1.47
CA TYR A 69 -11.69 -6.43 -0.15
C TYR A 69 -10.58 -5.85 0.70
N GLU A 70 -10.85 -5.57 1.97
CA GLU A 70 -9.90 -4.96 2.88
C GLU A 70 -9.91 -5.63 4.24
N ALA A 71 -8.73 -5.63 4.88
CA ALA A 71 -8.55 -6.10 6.24
C ALA A 71 -8.46 -4.91 7.20
N ASP A 72 -9.51 -4.74 8.00
CA ASP A 72 -9.66 -3.71 9.02
C ASP A 72 -9.01 -4.21 10.31
N TYR A 73 -7.72 -3.93 10.46
CA TYR A 73 -6.81 -4.63 11.37
C TYR A 73 -7.21 -4.50 12.84
N ASN A 74 -7.37 -3.27 13.34
CA ASN A 74 -7.82 -3.05 14.71
C ASN A 74 -9.34 -3.18 14.82
N GLY A 75 -10.04 -2.97 13.70
CA GLY A 75 -11.47 -3.21 13.58
C GLY A 75 -11.86 -4.69 13.64
N ASN A 76 -10.89 -5.63 13.63
CA ASN A 76 -11.07 -7.09 13.63
C ASN A 76 -12.14 -7.56 12.63
N ARG A 77 -12.11 -6.98 11.42
CA ARG A 77 -13.06 -7.27 10.34
C ARG A 77 -12.35 -7.45 9.01
N VAL A 78 -12.93 -8.28 8.16
CA VAL A 78 -12.66 -8.31 6.72
C VAL A 78 -13.89 -7.73 6.03
N ARG A 79 -13.70 -6.72 5.20
CA ARG A 79 -14.80 -5.98 4.56
C ARG A 79 -14.67 -6.02 3.04
N LYS A 80 -15.80 -5.97 2.37
CA LYS A 80 -15.94 -5.86 0.91
C LYS A 80 -16.50 -4.49 0.58
N ILE A 81 -15.81 -3.76 -0.27
CA ILE A 81 -16.26 -2.54 -0.92
C ILE A 81 -16.70 -2.94 -2.34
N THR A 82 -17.98 -2.79 -2.63
CA THR A 82 -18.52 -3.13 -3.95
C THR A 82 -18.09 -2.10 -4.99
N LYS A 83 -18.16 -2.47 -6.28
CA LYS A 83 -17.90 -1.53 -7.39
C LYS A 83 -18.83 -0.30 -7.38
N GLU A 84 -20.01 -0.41 -6.75
CA GLU A 84 -20.94 0.71 -6.54
C GLU A 84 -20.53 1.63 -5.35
N GLY A 85 -19.45 1.30 -4.64
CA GLY A 85 -18.93 2.11 -3.53
C GLY A 85 -19.67 1.91 -2.21
N ILE A 86 -20.24 0.72 -1.99
CA ILE A 86 -20.87 0.32 -0.73
C ILE A 86 -19.93 -0.60 0.05
N ILE A 87 -19.75 -0.38 1.35
CA ILE A 87 -18.92 -1.24 2.19
C ILE A 87 -19.77 -2.14 3.09
N ILE A 88 -19.42 -3.43 3.14
CA ILE A 88 -20.05 -4.44 3.98
C ILE A 88 -19.01 -5.35 4.65
N THR A 89 -19.29 -5.84 5.84
CA THR A 89 -18.48 -6.84 6.54
C THR A 89 -18.78 -8.23 5.99
N ILE A 90 -17.72 -8.98 5.65
CA ILE A 90 -17.82 -10.37 5.18
C ILE A 90 -17.22 -11.37 6.18
N ALA A 91 -16.38 -10.90 7.12
CA ALA A 91 -15.97 -11.64 8.29
C ALA A 91 -15.64 -10.71 9.46
N GLY A 92 -15.81 -11.19 10.68
CA GLY A 92 -15.47 -10.40 11.88
C GLY A 92 -16.67 -9.74 12.53
N THR A 93 -16.85 -9.94 13.83
CA THR A 93 -17.81 -9.19 14.66
C THR A 93 -17.26 -7.82 15.07
N GLY A 94 -15.96 -7.63 14.93
CA GLY A 94 -15.18 -6.53 15.47
C GLY A 94 -14.70 -6.70 16.90
N GLN A 95 -14.99 -7.83 17.53
CA GLN A 95 -14.34 -8.23 18.76
C GLN A 95 -13.05 -8.99 18.42
N HIS A 96 -11.95 -8.60 19.09
CA HIS A 96 -10.70 -9.35 19.04
C HIS A 96 -10.90 -10.72 19.67
N GLY A 97 -10.39 -11.77 19.03
CA GLY A 97 -10.37 -13.10 19.60
C GLY A 97 -10.20 -14.19 18.55
N PHE A 98 -10.64 -15.39 18.89
CA PHE A 98 -10.57 -16.55 18.01
C PHE A 98 -11.92 -17.26 17.95
N THR A 99 -12.33 -17.62 16.73
CA THR A 99 -13.52 -18.42 16.46
C THR A 99 -13.09 -19.68 15.71
N LYS A 100 -13.50 -20.86 16.18
CA LYS A 100 -13.26 -22.12 15.47
C LYS A 100 -13.97 -22.16 14.12
N ASP A 101 -13.37 -22.87 13.17
CA ASP A 101 -13.84 -23.09 11.79
C ASP A 101 -15.22 -23.75 11.67
N GLY A 102 -15.74 -23.74 10.44
CA GLY A 102 -17.00 -24.38 10.07
C GLY A 102 -18.24 -23.54 10.40
N ARG A 103 -18.02 -22.25 10.71
CA ARG A 103 -19.08 -21.28 11.07
C ARG A 103 -19.18 -20.17 10.03
N ARG A 104 -20.26 -19.40 10.08
CA ARG A 104 -20.40 -18.19 9.29
C ARG A 104 -19.28 -17.21 9.64
N ALA A 105 -18.63 -16.66 8.63
CA ALA A 105 -17.48 -15.78 8.82
C ALA A 105 -17.83 -14.46 9.51
N ILE A 106 -19.04 -13.93 9.27
CA ILE A 106 -19.53 -12.69 9.90
C ILE A 106 -19.74 -12.81 11.42
N ASP A 107 -19.89 -14.03 11.95
CA ASP A 107 -20.08 -14.28 13.39
C ASP A 107 -18.75 -14.56 14.10
N ALA A 108 -17.63 -14.53 13.38
CA ALA A 108 -16.31 -14.83 13.92
C ALA A 108 -15.69 -13.64 14.67
N ASN A 109 -15.21 -13.87 15.88
CA ASN A 109 -14.18 -13.02 16.48
C ASN A 109 -12.85 -13.33 15.81
N LEU A 110 -12.22 -12.32 15.22
CA LEU A 110 -10.95 -12.43 14.49
C LEU A 110 -9.81 -11.80 15.29
N GLY A 111 -8.60 -12.29 15.08
CA GLY A 111 -7.37 -11.81 15.71
C GLY A 111 -6.55 -11.02 14.71
N LYS A 112 -6.90 -9.75 14.52
CA LYS A 112 -6.20 -8.78 13.65
C LYS A 112 -5.93 -9.31 12.23
N PRO A 113 -6.95 -9.32 11.35
CA PRO A 113 -6.76 -9.72 9.95
C PRO A 113 -5.73 -8.81 9.27
N SER A 114 -4.75 -9.35 8.54
CA SER A 114 -3.54 -8.59 8.12
C SER A 114 -3.19 -8.66 6.64
N GLY A 115 -3.34 -9.81 5.99
CA GLY A 115 -3.14 -10.01 4.56
C GLY A 115 -4.42 -10.54 3.93
N ILE A 116 -4.64 -10.26 2.64
CA ILE A 116 -5.86 -10.69 1.94
C ILE A 116 -5.57 -10.96 0.46
N VAL A 117 -6.17 -12.02 -0.08
CA VAL A 117 -6.23 -12.33 -1.53
C VAL A 117 -7.58 -12.93 -1.89
N VAL A 118 -8.00 -12.78 -3.14
CA VAL A 118 -9.23 -13.37 -3.66
C VAL A 118 -8.87 -14.31 -4.80
N ASP A 119 -9.41 -15.54 -4.79
CA ASP A 119 -9.21 -16.47 -5.90
C ASP A 119 -10.21 -16.25 -7.04
N LYS A 120 -9.98 -16.92 -8.17
CA LYS A 120 -10.83 -16.84 -9.37
C LYS A 120 -12.29 -17.28 -9.14
N ASP A 121 -12.55 -18.04 -8.07
CA ASP A 121 -13.87 -18.56 -7.73
C ASP A 121 -14.59 -17.63 -6.73
N GLY A 122 -13.97 -16.49 -6.39
CA GLY A 122 -14.49 -15.48 -5.47
C GLY A 122 -14.30 -15.82 -4.00
N ASN A 123 -13.50 -16.83 -3.65
CA ASN A 123 -13.18 -17.11 -2.26
C ASN A 123 -12.14 -16.12 -1.75
N VAL A 124 -12.31 -15.67 -0.51
CA VAL A 124 -11.43 -14.69 0.13
C VAL A 124 -10.54 -15.40 1.13
N TYR A 125 -9.23 -15.25 0.99
CA TYR A 125 -8.24 -15.77 1.94
C TYR A 125 -7.65 -14.61 2.70
N PHE A 126 -7.51 -14.76 4.02
CA PHE A 126 -6.90 -13.75 4.85
C PHE A 126 -6.08 -14.37 5.98
N SER A 127 -4.98 -13.74 6.31
CA SER A 127 -4.16 -14.10 7.48
C SER A 127 -4.71 -13.43 8.72
N GLU A 128 -4.74 -14.16 9.84
CA GLU A 128 -5.02 -13.61 11.16
C GLU A 128 -3.70 -13.51 11.91
N ARG A 129 -3.20 -12.28 12.07
CA ARG A 129 -1.86 -12.05 12.61
C ARG A 129 -1.72 -12.56 14.02
N ASP A 130 -2.70 -12.28 14.88
CA ASP A 130 -2.63 -12.67 16.29
C ASP A 130 -3.01 -14.15 16.52
N ASN A 131 -3.74 -14.75 15.58
CA ASN A 131 -4.15 -16.16 15.65
C ASN A 131 -3.25 -17.11 14.84
N ASN A 132 -2.13 -16.62 14.28
CA ASN A 132 -1.09 -17.40 13.60
C ASN A 132 -1.61 -18.39 12.53
N CYS A 133 -2.61 -17.97 11.76
CA CYS A 133 -3.23 -18.81 10.74
C CYS A 133 -3.60 -18.02 9.48
N VAL A 134 -3.94 -18.75 8.42
CA VAL A 134 -4.61 -18.23 7.23
C VAL A 134 -5.96 -18.93 7.09
N ARG A 135 -7.02 -18.15 6.93
CA ARG A 135 -8.39 -18.60 6.83
C ARG A 135 -8.96 -18.28 5.47
N LYS A 136 -9.93 -19.07 5.03
CA LYS A 136 -10.69 -18.93 3.79
C LYS A 136 -12.16 -18.67 4.13
N ILE A 137 -12.77 -17.72 3.44
CA ILE A 137 -14.22 -17.50 3.35
C ILE A 137 -14.66 -18.04 1.99
N ASP A 138 -15.51 -19.05 1.99
CA ASP A 138 -16.10 -19.56 0.75
C ASP A 138 -17.27 -18.70 0.26
N LYS A 139 -17.79 -18.99 -0.94
CA LYS A 139 -18.95 -18.29 -1.53
C LYS A 139 -20.24 -18.36 -0.69
N ASN A 140 -20.34 -19.30 0.26
CA ASN A 140 -21.48 -19.42 1.16
C ASN A 140 -21.25 -18.63 2.47
N GLY A 141 -20.11 -17.96 2.60
CA GLY A 141 -19.72 -17.20 3.79
C GLY A 141 -19.24 -18.09 4.94
N ILE A 142 -18.78 -19.32 4.67
CA ILE A 142 -18.25 -20.22 5.69
C ILE A 142 -16.74 -20.02 5.86
N LEU A 143 -16.31 -19.90 7.11
CA LEU A 143 -14.93 -19.70 7.51
C LEU A 143 -14.22 -21.04 7.77
N THR A 144 -13.09 -21.25 7.09
CA THR A 144 -12.30 -22.49 7.20
C THR A 144 -10.81 -22.19 7.26
N ASN A 145 -10.09 -22.86 8.16
CA ASN A 145 -8.64 -22.80 8.24
C ASN A 145 -7.98 -23.58 7.12
N ILE A 146 -6.95 -22.95 6.54
CA ILE A 146 -6.19 -23.55 5.44
C ILE A 146 -4.70 -23.61 5.74
N VAL A 147 -4.19 -22.81 6.67
CA VAL A 147 -2.76 -22.79 7.05
C VAL A 147 -2.60 -22.41 8.51
N GLY A 148 -1.70 -23.06 9.22
CA GLY A 148 -1.41 -22.75 10.62
C GLY A 148 -2.21 -23.60 11.60
N ASP A 149 -1.55 -24.07 12.66
CA ASP A 149 -2.14 -24.82 13.77
C ASP A 149 -2.59 -23.91 14.94
N TYR A 150 -2.63 -22.59 14.70
CA TYR A 150 -2.90 -21.52 15.67
C TYR A 150 -1.80 -21.29 16.72
N THR A 151 -0.72 -22.06 16.68
CA THR A 151 0.41 -21.91 17.59
C THR A 151 1.49 -21.06 16.95
N SER A 152 1.97 -20.07 17.71
CA SER A 152 3.12 -19.25 17.31
C SER A 152 4.38 -20.13 17.21
N GLY A 153 5.05 -20.10 16.07
CA GLY A 153 6.31 -20.83 15.85
C GLY A 153 6.67 -20.95 14.39
N PHE A 154 7.67 -21.79 14.08
CA PHE A 154 8.14 -22.05 12.71
C PHE A 154 8.32 -23.55 12.48
N SER A 155 7.39 -24.17 11.75
CA SER A 155 7.43 -25.62 11.49
C SER A 155 6.75 -26.03 10.18
N GLY A 156 6.65 -27.33 9.92
CA GLY A 156 5.75 -27.91 8.92
C GLY A 156 6.23 -27.92 7.46
N ASN A 157 7.52 -27.69 7.18
CA ASN A 157 8.03 -27.75 5.81
C ASN A 157 7.87 -29.16 5.21
N GLY A 158 7.07 -29.27 4.14
CA GLY A 158 6.68 -30.52 3.49
C GLY A 158 5.45 -31.21 4.10
N CYS A 159 4.84 -30.62 5.12
CA CYS A 159 3.64 -31.17 5.79
C CYS A 159 2.37 -30.51 5.26
N GLU A 160 1.21 -31.04 5.66
CA GLU A 160 -0.08 -30.37 5.46
C GLU A 160 -0.07 -28.98 6.12
N ALA A 161 -0.50 -27.97 5.37
CA ALA A 161 -0.41 -26.57 5.75
C ALA A 161 -1.18 -26.25 7.05
N ILE A 162 -2.27 -26.96 7.34
CA ILE A 162 -3.05 -26.80 8.58
C ILE A 162 -2.31 -27.30 9.84
N THR A 163 -1.17 -27.96 9.69
CA THR A 163 -0.38 -28.50 10.82
C THR A 163 0.90 -27.71 11.08
N CYS A 164 1.23 -26.72 10.25
CA CYS A 164 2.43 -25.92 10.45
C CYS A 164 2.22 -24.84 11.51
N GLN A 165 3.33 -24.35 12.06
CA GLN A 165 3.33 -23.13 12.87
C GLN A 165 3.77 -21.95 12.02
N LEU A 166 3.05 -20.84 12.19
CA LEU A 166 3.35 -19.51 11.65
C LEU A 166 3.59 -18.55 12.82
N GLN A 167 4.17 -17.38 12.55
CA GLN A 167 4.29 -16.33 13.54
C GLN A 167 4.00 -14.96 12.93
N ALA A 168 2.91 -14.36 13.39
CA ALA A 168 2.43 -13.07 12.91
C ALA A 168 2.36 -12.98 11.36
N PRO A 169 1.65 -13.92 10.69
CA PRO A 169 1.54 -13.90 9.24
C PRO A 169 0.96 -12.56 8.76
N GLY A 170 1.59 -12.01 7.73
CA GLY A 170 1.25 -10.74 7.10
C GLY A 170 0.64 -10.94 5.73
N ALA A 171 1.16 -10.22 4.73
CA ALA A 171 0.63 -10.23 3.37
C ALA A 171 0.55 -11.64 2.76
N LEU A 172 -0.46 -11.78 1.90
CA LEU A 172 -0.71 -12.97 1.09
C LEU A 172 -0.54 -12.61 -0.38
N ALA A 173 -0.08 -13.57 -1.19
CA ALA A 173 -0.11 -13.50 -2.65
C ALA A 173 -0.51 -14.86 -3.22
N MET A 174 -1.20 -14.88 -4.36
CA MET A 174 -1.56 -16.12 -5.05
C MET A 174 -0.94 -16.13 -6.44
N ASP A 175 -0.35 -17.25 -6.83
CA ASP A 175 0.10 -17.42 -8.22
C ASP A 175 -1.04 -17.92 -9.13
N LYS A 176 -0.80 -17.89 -10.44
CA LYS A 176 -1.78 -18.32 -11.46
C LYS A 176 -2.22 -19.78 -11.33
N ASP A 177 -1.45 -20.61 -10.62
CA ASP A 177 -1.72 -22.03 -10.43
C ASP A 177 -2.49 -22.28 -9.13
N GLY A 178 -2.86 -21.21 -8.40
CA GLY A 178 -3.60 -21.27 -7.15
C GLY A 178 -2.74 -21.57 -5.93
N ASN A 179 -1.41 -21.51 -6.04
CA ASN A 179 -0.56 -21.65 -4.86
C ASN A 179 -0.58 -20.34 -4.05
N LEU A 180 -0.69 -20.47 -2.73
CA LEU A 180 -0.72 -19.34 -1.80
C LEU A 180 0.69 -19.10 -1.25
N TYR A 181 1.10 -17.84 -1.20
CA TYR A 181 2.35 -17.39 -0.62
C TYR A 181 2.04 -16.49 0.57
N ILE A 182 2.82 -16.63 1.64
CA ILE A 182 2.55 -16.01 2.94
C ILE A 182 3.84 -15.35 3.39
N ALA A 183 3.78 -14.05 3.67
CA ALA A 183 4.82 -13.37 4.42
C ALA A 183 4.69 -13.79 5.90
N ASP A 184 5.52 -14.72 6.35
CA ASP A 184 5.56 -15.22 7.72
C ASP A 184 6.50 -14.30 8.52
N CYS A 185 5.98 -13.11 8.84
CA CYS A 185 6.75 -11.91 9.14
C CYS A 185 7.79 -12.14 10.23
N ASP A 186 7.36 -12.60 11.41
CA ASP A 186 8.25 -12.72 12.57
C ASP A 186 9.13 -13.97 12.51
N ASN A 187 8.84 -14.87 11.57
CA ASN A 187 9.72 -15.96 11.17
C ASN A 187 10.71 -15.56 10.07
N ASN A 188 10.77 -14.28 9.66
CA ASN A 188 11.73 -13.79 8.67
C ASN A 188 11.74 -14.61 7.37
N SER A 189 10.56 -15.04 6.92
CA SER A 189 10.44 -15.94 5.78
C SER A 189 9.19 -15.69 4.94
N VAL A 190 9.23 -16.19 3.71
CA VAL A 190 8.07 -16.36 2.84
C VAL A 190 7.82 -17.86 2.70
N ARG A 191 6.58 -18.26 2.96
CA ARG A 191 6.11 -19.65 2.88
C ARG A 191 5.23 -19.81 1.64
N LYS A 192 5.24 -21.00 1.02
CA LYS A 192 4.38 -21.37 -0.11
C LYS A 192 3.52 -22.55 0.30
N VAL A 193 2.21 -22.46 0.07
CA VAL A 193 1.26 -23.56 0.15
C VAL A 193 0.85 -23.93 -1.27
N ASP A 194 1.05 -25.19 -1.65
CA ASP A 194 0.64 -25.67 -2.96
C ASP A 194 -0.88 -25.90 -3.04
N ALA A 195 -1.40 -26.07 -4.26
CA ALA A 195 -2.82 -26.34 -4.48
C ALA A 195 -3.34 -27.66 -3.85
N LYS A 196 -2.44 -28.53 -3.36
CA LYS A 196 -2.78 -29.77 -2.63
C LYS A 196 -2.81 -29.55 -1.12
N GLY A 197 -2.47 -28.36 -0.64
CA GLY A 197 -2.49 -28.00 0.78
C GLY A 197 -1.21 -28.36 1.53
N PHE A 198 -0.07 -28.54 0.86
CA PHE A 198 1.22 -28.74 1.52
C PHE A 198 2.03 -27.44 1.58
N ILE A 199 2.70 -27.18 2.70
CA ILE A 199 3.47 -25.95 2.93
C ILE A 199 4.98 -26.17 2.81
N TYR A 200 5.68 -25.22 2.20
CA TYR A 200 7.12 -25.24 1.97
C TYR A 200 7.76 -23.87 2.27
N ALA A 201 9.05 -23.85 2.56
CA ALA A 201 9.86 -22.63 2.52
C ALA A 201 10.01 -22.16 1.07
N TYR A 202 9.87 -20.85 0.84
CA TYR A 202 10.02 -20.25 -0.48
C TYR A 202 11.19 -19.25 -0.55
N ALA A 203 11.28 -18.36 0.44
CA ALA A 203 12.40 -17.43 0.59
C ALA A 203 12.63 -17.11 2.07
N GLY A 204 13.87 -16.81 2.45
CA GLY A 204 14.22 -16.67 3.85
C GLY A 204 14.33 -18.04 4.53
N ASN A 205 15.34 -18.20 5.36
CA ASN A 205 15.67 -19.47 6.01
C ASN A 205 15.10 -19.61 7.44
N GLY A 206 14.23 -18.72 7.89
CA GLY A 206 13.73 -18.74 9.26
C GLY A 206 14.73 -18.24 10.30
N PHE A 207 15.80 -17.53 9.91
CA PHE A 207 16.81 -17.05 10.85
C PHE A 207 16.17 -16.19 11.95
N GLY A 208 16.43 -16.53 13.21
CA GLY A 208 15.84 -15.84 14.37
C GLY A 208 14.32 -15.95 14.46
N ALA A 209 13.71 -16.97 13.85
CA ALA A 209 12.30 -17.28 14.03
C ALA A 209 11.97 -17.40 15.54
N GLY A 210 10.85 -16.83 15.97
CA GLY A 210 10.52 -16.71 17.40
C GLY A 210 11.13 -15.51 18.12
N THR A 211 12.19 -14.89 17.58
CA THR A 211 12.96 -13.85 18.31
C THR A 211 12.79 -12.44 17.74
N GLY A 212 12.18 -12.31 16.56
CA GLY A 212 12.10 -11.03 15.84
C GLY A 212 13.46 -10.50 15.36
N THR A 213 14.49 -11.36 15.30
CA THR A 213 15.83 -10.99 14.81
C THR A 213 16.05 -11.50 13.40
N GLY A 214 15.91 -10.63 12.40
CA GLY A 214 16.23 -10.97 11.02
C GLY A 214 17.70 -10.76 10.63
N GLY A 215 18.00 -10.97 9.34
CA GLY A 215 19.31 -10.66 8.76
C GLY A 215 19.23 -10.34 7.27
N TYR A 216 20.36 -9.99 6.65
CA TYR A 216 20.43 -9.61 5.23
C TYR A 216 21.58 -10.33 4.53
N SER A 217 21.28 -11.24 3.60
CA SER A 217 22.28 -11.93 2.76
C SER A 217 21.62 -12.71 1.62
N GLY A 218 22.42 -13.37 0.78
CA GLY A 218 21.96 -14.41 -0.16
C GLY A 218 21.73 -13.96 -1.61
N ASP A 219 21.98 -12.69 -1.94
CA ASP A 219 21.86 -12.21 -3.32
C ASP A 219 22.70 -13.05 -4.30
N GLY A 220 22.10 -13.40 -5.44
CA GLY A 220 22.67 -14.30 -6.44
C GLY A 220 22.55 -15.80 -6.10
N GLY A 221 22.13 -16.15 -4.89
CA GLY A 221 21.93 -17.52 -4.42
C GLY A 221 20.46 -17.96 -4.37
N LYS A 222 20.24 -19.19 -3.90
CA LYS A 222 18.89 -19.72 -3.69
C LYS A 222 18.14 -18.93 -2.62
N ALA A 223 16.92 -18.51 -2.92
CA ALA A 223 16.08 -17.70 -2.03
C ALA A 223 15.82 -18.37 -0.67
N ILE A 224 15.65 -19.69 -0.64
CA ILE A 224 15.45 -20.48 0.59
C ILE A 224 16.64 -20.45 1.55
N ALA A 225 17.84 -20.09 1.08
CA ALA A 225 19.05 -19.99 1.89
C ALA A 225 19.37 -18.54 2.31
N ALA A 226 18.63 -17.57 1.77
CA ALA A 226 18.83 -16.16 2.06
C ALA A 226 18.33 -15.80 3.47
N LYS A 227 18.82 -14.68 4.00
CA LYS A 227 18.29 -14.07 5.21
C LYS A 227 17.43 -12.86 4.85
N LEU A 228 16.24 -12.81 5.44
CA LEU A 228 15.31 -11.68 5.39
C LEU A 228 15.14 -11.13 6.81
N ASN A 229 14.49 -9.97 6.92
CA ASN A 229 14.20 -9.32 8.19
C ASN A 229 12.79 -8.70 8.16
N GLN A 230 11.86 -9.45 8.77
CA GLN A 230 10.44 -9.15 8.82
C GLN A 230 9.86 -8.72 7.45
N PRO A 231 9.79 -9.64 6.47
CA PRO A 231 9.13 -9.36 5.21
C PRO A 231 7.66 -9.05 5.47
N THR A 232 7.17 -7.87 5.07
CA THR A 232 5.80 -7.43 5.39
C THR A 232 4.83 -7.57 4.22
N SER A 233 5.34 -7.55 2.99
CA SER A 233 4.54 -7.56 1.77
C SER A 233 5.22 -8.38 0.68
N ILE A 234 4.40 -9.04 -0.14
CA ILE A 234 4.83 -9.84 -1.27
C ILE A 234 3.90 -9.61 -2.47
N ALA A 235 4.45 -9.59 -3.68
CA ALA A 235 3.67 -9.43 -4.91
C ALA A 235 4.34 -10.13 -6.09
N PHE A 236 3.55 -10.73 -6.98
CA PHE A 236 4.05 -11.29 -8.23
C PHE A 236 4.04 -10.24 -9.35
N ASP A 237 5.02 -10.32 -10.25
CA ASP A 237 4.89 -9.75 -11.58
C ASP A 237 4.18 -10.72 -12.55
N LYS A 238 3.81 -10.23 -13.73
CA LYS A 238 3.20 -11.05 -14.80
C LYS A 238 4.09 -12.22 -15.25
N ASP A 239 5.39 -12.11 -15.01
CA ASP A 239 6.39 -13.12 -15.35
C ASP A 239 6.64 -14.05 -14.17
N GLY A 240 5.79 -14.07 -13.13
CA GLY A 240 5.86 -15.02 -12.02
C GLY A 240 7.10 -14.86 -11.12
N ASN A 241 7.79 -13.70 -11.15
CA ASN A 241 8.79 -13.38 -10.16
C ASN A 241 8.12 -12.80 -8.91
N LEU A 242 8.57 -13.20 -7.72
CA LEU A 242 8.04 -12.69 -6.46
C LEU A 242 8.89 -11.53 -5.95
N PHE A 243 8.27 -10.40 -5.68
CA PHE A 243 8.87 -9.24 -5.02
C PHE A 243 8.51 -9.27 -3.54
N ILE A 244 9.46 -8.93 -2.67
CA ILE A 244 9.35 -9.01 -1.22
C ILE A 244 9.78 -7.67 -0.65
N SER A 245 8.93 -7.07 0.16
CA SER A 245 9.28 -5.91 0.98
C SER A 245 10.01 -6.39 2.23
N ASP A 246 11.34 -6.37 2.19
CA ASP A 246 12.22 -6.80 3.28
C ASP A 246 12.40 -5.62 4.24
N CYS A 247 11.33 -5.35 4.98
CA CYS A 247 11.01 -4.06 5.61
C CYS A 247 12.14 -3.54 6.51
N PHE A 248 12.63 -4.37 7.42
CA PHE A 248 13.69 -3.98 8.36
C PHE A 248 15.10 -4.04 7.77
N ASN A 249 15.23 -4.56 6.55
CA ASN A 249 16.43 -4.45 5.74
C ASN A 249 16.36 -3.29 4.73
N HIS A 250 15.36 -2.41 4.80
CA HIS A 250 15.28 -1.20 3.97
C HIS A 250 15.44 -1.48 2.47
N SER A 251 14.88 -2.59 1.99
CA SER A 251 15.09 -3.06 0.62
C SER A 251 13.88 -3.81 0.07
N ILE A 252 13.80 -3.82 -1.26
CA ILE A 252 12.90 -4.71 -2.01
C ILE A 252 13.74 -5.82 -2.63
N ARG A 253 13.37 -7.06 -2.33
CA ARG A 253 14.03 -8.27 -2.85
C ARG A 253 13.18 -8.87 -3.96
N LYS A 254 13.80 -9.53 -4.93
CA LYS A 254 13.14 -10.25 -6.02
C LYS A 254 13.62 -11.69 -6.03
N VAL A 255 12.69 -12.64 -6.05
CA VAL A 255 12.92 -14.06 -6.31
C VAL A 255 12.45 -14.38 -7.71
N ASN A 256 13.36 -14.79 -8.59
CA ASN A 256 13.00 -15.17 -9.96
C ASN A 256 12.42 -16.60 -10.04
N LYS A 257 11.92 -17.00 -11.21
CA LYS A 257 11.37 -18.36 -11.43
C LYS A 257 12.36 -19.50 -11.15
N GLN A 258 13.67 -19.24 -11.19
CA GLN A 258 14.70 -20.22 -10.86
C GLN A 258 14.95 -20.31 -9.34
N GLY A 259 14.23 -19.53 -8.54
CA GLY A 259 14.39 -19.48 -7.08
C GLY A 259 15.65 -18.72 -6.65
N ILE A 260 16.19 -17.84 -7.49
CA ILE A 260 17.35 -17.00 -7.16
C ILE A 260 16.87 -15.65 -6.63
N ILE A 261 17.41 -15.22 -5.49
CA ILE A 261 17.09 -13.93 -4.87
C ILE A 261 18.10 -12.85 -5.26
N SER A 262 17.63 -11.61 -5.35
CA SER A 262 18.45 -10.41 -5.59
C SER A 262 17.78 -9.17 -5.00
N THR A 263 18.53 -8.13 -4.70
CA THR A 263 17.97 -6.82 -4.34
C THR A 263 17.72 -5.96 -5.58
N VAL A 264 16.51 -5.40 -5.69
CA VAL A 264 16.07 -4.57 -6.83
C VAL A 264 15.86 -3.11 -6.48
N ALA A 265 15.70 -2.78 -5.19
CA ALA A 265 15.65 -1.41 -4.70
C ALA A 265 16.10 -1.34 -3.22
N GLY A 266 16.67 -0.21 -2.81
CA GLY A 266 17.17 -0.02 -1.45
C GLY A 266 18.65 -0.37 -1.30
N THR A 267 19.33 0.34 -0.39
CA THR A 267 20.76 0.13 -0.09
C THR A 267 21.01 -0.65 1.20
N GLY A 268 19.96 -1.05 1.92
CA GLY A 268 20.08 -1.59 3.28
C GLY A 268 20.22 -0.55 4.38
N VAL A 269 20.23 0.75 4.03
CA VAL A 269 20.35 1.87 4.98
C VAL A 269 19.08 2.69 4.93
N SER A 270 18.46 2.88 6.10
CA SER A 270 17.28 3.73 6.25
C SER A 270 17.57 5.17 5.84
N GLY A 271 16.74 5.74 4.97
CA GLY A 271 16.82 7.15 4.61
C GLY A 271 16.20 7.46 3.26
N TYR A 272 16.42 8.69 2.79
CA TYR A 272 16.01 9.18 1.48
C TYR A 272 17.12 10.05 0.89
N ASN A 273 17.60 9.69 -0.29
CA ASN A 273 18.75 10.35 -0.95
C ASN A 273 18.43 10.92 -2.34
N GLY A 274 17.15 11.23 -2.61
CA GLY A 274 16.70 11.91 -3.83
C GLY A 274 16.02 11.01 -4.87
N GLU A 275 15.76 11.61 -6.03
CA GLU A 275 15.00 11.03 -7.14
C GLU A 275 15.86 10.75 -8.37
N GLY A 276 15.38 9.89 -9.28
CA GLY A 276 15.98 9.68 -10.60
C GLY A 276 17.28 8.87 -10.59
N ALA A 277 17.70 8.36 -9.44
CA ALA A 277 18.83 7.45 -9.32
C ALA A 277 18.43 6.00 -9.63
N ALA A 278 19.43 5.14 -9.83
CA ALA A 278 19.18 3.70 -9.91
C ALA A 278 18.61 3.21 -8.57
N ALA A 279 17.54 2.41 -8.61
CA ALA A 279 16.80 1.99 -7.43
C ALA A 279 17.66 1.25 -6.39
N THR A 280 18.66 0.47 -6.83
CA THR A 280 19.62 -0.23 -5.96
C THR A 280 20.63 0.68 -5.27
N ARG A 281 20.70 1.96 -5.65
CA ARG A 281 21.52 3.01 -5.01
C ARG A 281 20.68 4.03 -4.25
N SER A 282 19.35 3.90 -4.26
CA SER A 282 18.46 4.77 -3.53
C SER A 282 18.15 4.20 -2.16
N GLN A 283 18.19 5.06 -1.14
CA GLN A 283 17.78 4.69 0.20
C GLN A 283 16.26 4.58 0.27
N LEU A 284 15.79 3.61 1.03
CA LEU A 284 14.40 3.41 1.43
C LEU A 284 14.37 3.40 2.96
N SER A 285 13.22 3.70 3.56
CA SER A 285 13.02 3.69 5.00
C SER A 285 11.77 2.86 5.31
N TYR A 286 11.99 1.73 5.99
CA TYR A 286 10.97 0.72 6.33
C TYR A 286 9.94 0.46 5.21
N PRO A 287 10.34 0.00 4.00
CA PRO A 287 9.37 -0.26 2.94
C PRO A 287 8.36 -1.30 3.42
N SER A 288 7.09 -0.92 3.45
CA SER A 288 6.02 -1.72 4.07
C SER A 288 5.25 -2.56 3.05
N ALA A 289 5.16 -2.08 1.81
CA ALA A 289 4.38 -2.70 0.75
C ALA A 289 5.08 -2.61 -0.61
N VAL A 290 4.85 -3.65 -1.43
CA VAL A 290 5.30 -3.71 -2.82
C VAL A 290 4.17 -4.18 -3.73
N ALA A 291 4.05 -3.58 -4.91
CA ALA A 291 3.16 -4.03 -5.99
C ALA A 291 3.89 -3.91 -7.33
N VAL A 292 3.46 -4.67 -8.35
CA VAL A 292 4.04 -4.61 -9.69
C VAL A 292 2.93 -4.45 -10.71
N ASP A 293 3.08 -3.48 -11.62
CA ASP A 293 2.10 -3.29 -12.69
C ASP A 293 2.33 -4.25 -13.88
N ASN A 294 1.37 -4.29 -14.80
CA ASN A 294 1.45 -5.14 -16.00
C ASN A 294 2.59 -4.76 -16.96
N LYS A 295 3.18 -3.56 -16.80
CA LYS A 295 4.35 -3.12 -17.58
C LYS A 295 5.66 -3.55 -16.93
N GLY A 296 5.63 -4.10 -15.72
CA GLY A 296 6.80 -4.52 -14.96
C GLY A 296 7.42 -3.41 -14.10
N ASN A 297 6.72 -2.28 -13.90
CA ASN A 297 7.17 -1.26 -12.95
C ASN A 297 6.84 -1.69 -11.53
N ILE A 298 7.75 -1.42 -10.60
CA ILE A 298 7.62 -1.79 -9.18
C ILE A 298 7.18 -0.57 -8.39
N PHE A 299 6.15 -0.71 -7.57
CA PHE A 299 5.62 0.33 -6.71
C PHE A 299 5.93 -0.04 -5.26
N ILE A 300 6.42 0.93 -4.49
CA ILE A 300 7.00 0.74 -3.17
C ILE A 300 6.37 1.74 -2.22
N ALA A 301 5.77 1.26 -1.13
CA ALA A 301 5.39 2.09 -0.01
C ALA A 301 6.62 2.34 0.87
N ASP A 302 7.31 3.44 0.63
CA ASP A 302 8.51 3.87 1.35
C ASP A 302 8.09 4.54 2.67
N ASN A 303 7.60 3.72 3.60
CA ASN A 303 6.77 4.13 4.73
C ASN A 303 7.43 5.16 5.64
N GLY A 304 8.69 4.94 6.02
CA GLY A 304 9.44 5.84 6.87
C GLY A 304 9.81 7.17 6.19
N ASN A 305 9.66 7.24 4.87
CA ASN A 305 9.83 8.46 4.08
C ASN A 305 8.49 9.05 3.63
N PHE A 306 7.34 8.53 4.04
CA PHE A 306 5.99 9.03 3.68
C PHE A 306 5.81 9.24 2.16
N ARG A 307 6.23 8.25 1.38
CA ARG A 307 6.19 8.28 -0.09
C ARG A 307 5.70 6.95 -0.66
N ILE A 308 5.02 7.02 -1.79
CA ILE A 308 4.91 5.89 -2.70
C ILE A 308 5.85 6.16 -3.87
N ARG A 309 6.77 5.23 -4.10
CA ARG A 309 7.82 5.34 -5.12
C ARG A 309 7.62 4.29 -6.20
N LYS A 310 7.97 4.62 -7.43
CA LYS A 310 7.93 3.75 -8.60
C LYS A 310 9.35 3.53 -9.10
N VAL A 311 9.73 2.27 -9.29
CA VAL A 311 10.90 1.85 -10.07
C VAL A 311 10.41 1.48 -11.46
N ASP A 312 10.89 2.18 -12.47
CA ASP A 312 10.54 1.87 -13.85
C ASP A 312 11.32 0.66 -14.40
N THR A 313 10.98 0.21 -15.62
CA THR A 313 11.66 -0.91 -16.28
C THR A 313 13.12 -0.66 -16.63
N THR A 314 13.60 0.60 -16.53
CA THR A 314 15.02 0.94 -16.68
C THR A 314 15.79 0.83 -15.36
N GLY A 315 15.08 0.59 -14.24
CA GLY A 315 15.65 0.50 -12.90
C GLY A 315 15.81 1.87 -12.22
N THR A 316 15.16 2.91 -12.73
CA THR A 316 15.20 4.26 -12.15
C THR A 316 14.04 4.44 -11.18
N ILE A 317 14.30 5.02 -10.00
CA ILE A 317 13.27 5.27 -8.98
C ILE A 317 12.80 6.72 -8.96
N ALA A 318 11.50 6.92 -8.85
CA ALA A 318 10.86 8.23 -8.72
C ALA A 318 9.66 8.18 -7.76
N THR A 319 9.41 9.25 -7.00
CA THR A 319 8.17 9.39 -6.21
C THR A 319 6.96 9.68 -7.10
N ILE A 320 5.85 9.00 -6.85
CA ILE A 320 4.56 9.23 -7.55
C ILE A 320 3.52 9.93 -6.67
N THR A 321 3.61 9.78 -5.35
CA THR A 321 2.80 10.52 -4.37
C THR A 321 3.49 10.53 -3.01
N GLY A 322 3.07 11.45 -2.14
CA GLY A 322 3.73 11.72 -0.86
C GLY A 322 4.88 12.69 -1.02
N ASN A 323 4.84 13.80 -0.31
CA ASN A 323 5.88 14.84 -0.38
C ASN A 323 6.97 14.68 0.71
N GLY A 324 6.90 13.60 1.51
CA GLY A 324 7.80 13.35 2.63
C GLY A 324 7.36 13.92 3.98
N THR A 325 6.22 14.61 4.01
CA THR A 325 5.57 15.03 5.24
C THR A 325 4.40 14.11 5.52
N GLN A 326 4.34 13.60 6.75
CA GLN A 326 3.24 12.78 7.22
C GLN A 326 1.93 13.57 7.29
N GLY A 327 0.83 12.99 6.77
CA GLY A 327 -0.55 13.46 6.96
C GLY A 327 -1.45 13.06 5.80
N ALA A 328 -2.76 13.33 5.84
CA ALA A 328 -3.66 13.14 4.69
C ALA A 328 -4.14 14.47 4.09
N SER A 329 -3.58 14.85 2.94
CA SER A 329 -4.07 16.00 2.17
C SER A 329 -3.94 15.79 0.66
N GLY A 330 -4.47 16.74 -0.13
CA GLY A 330 -4.32 16.75 -1.58
C GLY A 330 -5.30 15.86 -2.36
N ASP A 331 -6.33 15.32 -1.70
CA ASP A 331 -7.44 14.64 -2.40
C ASP A 331 -8.08 15.56 -3.44
N SER A 332 -8.50 14.94 -4.56
CA SER A 332 -8.98 15.62 -5.77
C SER A 332 -7.93 16.49 -6.47
N GLY A 333 -6.66 16.40 -6.06
CA GLY A 333 -5.53 17.10 -6.67
C GLY A 333 -4.51 16.15 -7.31
N ILE A 334 -3.42 16.74 -7.81
CA ILE A 334 -2.30 16.00 -8.39
C ILE A 334 -1.61 15.17 -7.31
N ALA A 335 -1.45 13.87 -7.56
CA ALA A 335 -0.93 12.90 -6.60
C ALA A 335 0.45 13.28 -6.05
N GLY A 336 1.35 13.83 -6.88
CA GLY A 336 2.70 14.22 -6.49
C GLY A 336 2.79 15.31 -5.40
N ASN A 337 1.71 16.07 -5.17
CA ASN A 337 1.69 17.14 -4.17
C ASN A 337 1.05 16.71 -2.84
N ALA A 338 0.44 15.52 -2.78
CA ALA A 338 -0.28 15.06 -1.60
C ALA A 338 0.67 14.78 -0.43
N MET A 339 0.18 15.05 0.78
CA MET A 339 0.70 14.39 1.98
C MET A 339 -0.01 13.05 2.11
N ILE A 340 0.77 12.02 2.46
CA ILE A 340 0.27 10.70 2.82
C ILE A 340 0.84 10.31 4.19
N GLY A 341 0.11 9.51 4.96
CA GLY A 341 0.58 8.94 6.20
C GLY A 341 1.39 7.66 5.98
N LYS A 342 1.27 6.73 6.94
CA LYS A 342 1.91 5.42 6.83
C LYS A 342 1.16 4.55 5.85
N THR A 343 1.72 4.36 4.66
CA THR A 343 1.16 3.45 3.66
C THR A 343 1.32 1.99 4.07
N THR A 344 0.25 1.21 4.13
CA THR A 344 0.28 -0.19 4.63
C THR A 344 0.22 -1.25 3.55
N PHE A 345 -0.47 -0.98 2.44
CA PHE A 345 -0.58 -1.88 1.29
C PHE A 345 -0.58 -1.11 -0.02
N LEU A 346 -0.35 -1.83 -1.11
CA LEU A 346 -0.46 -1.35 -2.49
C LEU A 346 -1.19 -2.43 -3.30
N THR A 347 -2.27 -2.07 -3.99
CA THR A 347 -3.08 -3.01 -4.77
C THR A 347 -3.54 -2.35 -6.06
N PHE A 348 -3.40 -3.03 -7.19
CA PHE A 348 -3.92 -2.55 -8.46
C PHE A 348 -5.40 -2.92 -8.65
N GLY A 349 -6.17 -1.95 -9.15
CA GLY A 349 -7.49 -2.15 -9.72
C GLY A 349 -7.44 -2.78 -11.11
N THR A 350 -8.61 -3.23 -11.58
CA THR A 350 -8.75 -3.83 -12.92
C THR A 350 -8.55 -2.82 -14.05
N SER A 351 -8.69 -1.51 -13.79
CA SER A 351 -8.41 -0.44 -14.76
C SER A 351 -7.00 0.16 -14.60
N GLY A 352 -6.17 -0.37 -13.70
CA GLY A 352 -4.81 0.10 -13.46
C GLY A 352 -4.69 1.20 -12.40
N GLU A 353 -5.76 1.50 -11.65
CA GLU A 353 -5.70 2.36 -10.48
C GLU A 353 -4.85 1.74 -9.38
N LEU A 354 -4.13 2.54 -8.61
CA LEU A 354 -3.35 2.06 -7.46
C LEU A 354 -4.06 2.44 -6.16
N TYR A 355 -4.62 1.45 -5.47
CA TYR A 355 -5.18 1.56 -4.13
C TYR A 355 -4.09 1.40 -3.08
N PHE A 356 -4.19 2.17 -2.00
CA PHE A 356 -3.29 2.07 -0.88
C PHE A 356 -3.95 2.50 0.44
N GLY A 357 -3.57 1.84 1.53
CA GLY A 357 -4.03 2.19 2.86
C GLY A 357 -3.24 3.36 3.41
N ASP A 358 -3.92 4.38 3.93
CA ASP A 358 -3.33 5.50 4.64
C ASP A 358 -3.65 5.34 6.14
N TYR A 359 -2.87 4.47 6.82
CA TYR A 359 -3.25 3.81 8.07
C TYR A 359 -3.63 4.77 9.20
N LEU A 360 -2.79 5.78 9.44
CA LEU A 360 -3.03 6.75 10.53
C LEU A 360 -4.19 7.70 10.22
N GLU A 361 -4.59 7.75 8.96
CA GLU A 361 -5.63 8.62 8.45
C GLU A 361 -6.92 7.85 8.22
N SER A 362 -7.01 6.58 8.64
CA SER A 362 -8.22 5.74 8.59
C SER A 362 -8.89 5.74 7.21
N ARG A 363 -8.08 5.68 6.15
CA ARG A 363 -8.51 5.79 4.75
C ARG A 363 -7.85 4.73 3.88
N ILE A 364 -8.55 4.37 2.81
CA ILE A 364 -7.99 3.75 1.62
C ILE A 364 -8.06 4.83 0.53
N ARG A 365 -6.93 5.18 -0.05
CA ARG A 365 -6.82 6.16 -1.13
C ARG A 365 -6.49 5.47 -2.44
N VAL A 366 -6.80 6.14 -3.54
CA VAL A 366 -6.60 5.64 -4.91
C VAL A 366 -5.88 6.69 -5.73
N ILE A 367 -4.90 6.25 -6.52
CA ILE A 367 -4.25 7.04 -7.58
C ILE A 367 -4.75 6.51 -8.91
N ALA A 368 -5.33 7.40 -9.73
CA ALA A 368 -5.81 7.06 -11.07
C ALA A 368 -5.33 8.10 -12.09
N GLU A 369 -5.09 7.68 -13.33
CA GLU A 369 -4.88 8.62 -14.43
C GLU A 369 -6.21 9.23 -14.85
N THR A 370 -6.31 10.55 -14.78
CA THR A 370 -7.48 11.28 -15.28
C THR A 370 -7.09 12.11 -16.49
N ARG A 371 -7.82 11.97 -17.60
CA ARG A 371 -7.72 12.90 -18.73
C ARG A 371 -8.42 14.22 -18.35
N VAL A 372 -7.74 15.34 -18.60
CA VAL A 372 -8.04 16.67 -18.04
C VAL A 372 -9.31 17.33 -18.66
N ASP A 373 -9.97 16.67 -19.59
CA ASP A 373 -11.26 17.07 -20.19
C ASP A 373 -12.44 17.08 -19.20
N ASN A 374 -12.28 16.53 -17.99
CA ASN A 374 -13.31 16.51 -16.93
C ASN A 374 -13.12 17.52 -15.78
N ILE A 375 -12.12 18.42 -15.84
CA ILE A 375 -11.93 19.50 -14.84
C ILE A 375 -12.56 20.82 -15.31
N THR A 376 -13.80 20.78 -15.81
CA THR A 376 -14.61 21.99 -16.01
C THR A 376 -15.73 22.02 -14.98
N ASN A 377 -15.38 22.27 -13.72
CA ASN A 377 -16.24 22.88 -12.68
C ASN A 377 -15.54 22.83 -11.30
N VAL A 378 -14.32 23.34 -11.21
CA VAL A 378 -13.80 23.79 -9.91
C VAL A 378 -14.21 25.25 -9.77
N PRO A 379 -15.11 25.64 -8.85
CA PRO A 379 -15.32 27.04 -8.55
C PRO A 379 -13.98 27.60 -8.09
N ALA A 380 -13.48 28.62 -8.79
CA ALA A 380 -12.29 29.34 -8.37
C ALA A 380 -12.46 29.69 -6.88
N CYS A 381 -11.51 29.24 -6.05
CA CYS A 381 -11.40 29.65 -4.67
C CYS A 381 -11.42 31.18 -4.66
N LYS A 382 -12.52 31.80 -4.22
CA LYS A 382 -12.55 33.22 -3.92
C LYS A 382 -11.52 33.43 -2.82
N ALA A 383 -10.38 33.98 -3.18
CA ALA A 383 -9.49 34.58 -2.20
C ALA A 383 -10.33 35.59 -1.41
N SER A 384 -10.58 35.31 -0.13
CA SER A 384 -11.15 36.27 0.79
C SER A 384 -10.11 37.36 1.01
N GLY A 385 -10.09 38.34 0.10
CA GLY A 385 -9.40 39.59 0.29
C GLY A 385 -10.08 40.33 1.43
N ASN A 386 -9.58 40.16 2.66
CA ASN A 386 -9.78 41.13 3.71
C ASN A 386 -9.02 42.40 3.33
N HIS A 387 -9.65 43.23 2.50
CA HIS A 387 -9.31 44.64 2.42
C HIS A 387 -9.76 45.28 3.74
N VAL A 388 -8.81 45.47 4.64
CA VAL A 388 -8.95 46.37 5.78
C VAL A 388 -9.10 47.78 5.20
N SER A 389 -10.33 48.27 5.10
CA SER A 389 -10.59 49.69 4.81
C SER A 389 -10.27 50.50 6.06
N ALA A 390 -9.23 51.33 5.98
CA ALA A 390 -8.92 52.33 6.99
C ALA A 390 -10.08 53.34 7.08
N GLY A 391 -10.90 53.21 8.12
CA GLY A 391 -11.90 54.21 8.48
C GLY A 391 -11.21 55.39 9.16
N SER A 392 -11.08 56.50 8.44
CA SER A 392 -10.69 57.80 8.99
C SER A 392 -11.80 58.32 9.91
N THR A 393 -11.49 58.49 11.19
CA THR A 393 -12.31 59.20 12.16
C THR A 393 -12.32 60.70 11.86
N SER A 394 -13.44 61.24 11.41
CA SER A 394 -13.72 62.68 11.44
C SER A 394 -14.76 62.95 12.53
N ALA A 395 -14.30 63.50 13.65
CA ALA A 395 -15.16 64.03 14.70
C ALA A 395 -15.72 65.39 14.25
N SER A 396 -17.05 65.53 14.21
CA SER A 396 -17.73 66.82 14.14
C SER A 396 -18.35 67.13 15.50
N VAL A 397 -17.72 68.08 16.20
CA VAL A 397 -18.28 68.79 17.35
C VAL A 397 -19.33 69.76 16.84
N GLY A 398 -20.58 69.59 17.27
CA GLY A 398 -21.64 70.58 17.12
C GLY A 398 -22.14 70.95 18.50
N GLY A 399 -21.74 72.12 18.99
CA GLY A 399 -22.25 72.69 20.23
C GLY A 399 -23.52 73.51 20.01
N SER A 400 -24.27 73.71 21.09
CA SER A 400 -24.89 75.00 21.39
C SER A 400 -25.33 75.07 22.85
N VAL A 401 -24.93 76.19 23.43
CA VAL A 401 -25.22 76.77 24.74
C VAL A 401 -26.71 77.03 24.93
N GLN A 402 -27.26 76.69 26.11
CA GLN A 402 -27.90 77.62 27.05
C GLN A 402 -27.90 77.01 28.46
#